data_AF-A0A7Y2EW48-F1
#
_entry.id   AF-A0A7Y2EW48-F1
#
_cell.length_a   1.000
_cell.length_b   1.000
_cell.length_c   1.000
_cell.angle_alpha   90.00
_cell.angle_beta   90.00
_cell.angle_gamma   90.00
#
_symmetry.space_group_name_H-M   'P 1'
#
loop_
_entity.id
_entity.type
_entity.pdbx_description
1 polymer ?
#
loop_
_entity_poly.entity_id
_entity_poly.type
_entity_poly.pdbx_seq_one_letter_code
_entity_poly.pdbx_strand_id
1 'polypeptide(L)'
;AVVRDYRAERNQHVVAMLDNGRIMAGTVGATPRVEHAMDAVLGLTQVASRIGDNVGLLTFDSQVRGIVPARSSKAQFGRVAEAMYLLDPALEESAYRAAFNSAAARFRRRSLFVVFTDLAETVVDDSLLPALVSLTRTHLVMVAAVRDPDVADWAAERDHAATSDIYRSAAAVGALESRERTIARLGAAGAVVVDARPGELAVDVVDQYLELKAKGRL
;
A
#
# COMPACT_ATOMS: atom_id res chain seq x y z
N ALA A 1 -22.21 39.68 7.85
CA ALA A 1 -22.15 38.21 7.78
C ALA A 1 -20.70 37.82 7.53
N VAL A 2 -20.06 37.17 8.50
CA VAL A 2 -18.65 36.76 8.37
C VAL A 2 -18.62 35.49 7.55
N VAL A 3 -18.13 35.59 6.31
CA VAL A 3 -17.81 34.44 5.47
C VAL A 3 -16.65 33.73 6.15
N ARG A 4 -16.93 32.59 6.77
CA ARG A 4 -15.89 31.65 7.21
C ARG A 4 -15.24 31.11 5.94
N ASP A 5 -14.18 31.75 5.50
CA ASP A 5 -13.25 31.15 4.56
C ASP A 5 -12.75 29.84 5.16
N TYR A 6 -13.25 28.72 4.62
CA TYR A 6 -12.68 27.40 4.82
C TYR A 6 -11.24 27.44 4.31
N ARG A 7 -10.31 27.83 5.19
CA ARG A 7 -8.89 27.53 5.02
C ARG A 7 -8.77 26.02 5.04
N ALA A 8 -8.80 25.39 3.87
CA ALA A 8 -8.33 24.02 3.70
C ALA A 8 -7.01 23.89 4.44
N GLU A 9 -6.94 22.97 5.41
CA GLU A 9 -5.76 22.75 6.21
C GLU A 9 -4.56 22.55 5.28
N ARG A 10 -3.65 23.53 5.28
CA ARG A 10 -2.41 23.41 4.54
C ARG A 10 -1.54 22.36 5.23
N ASN A 11 -0.96 21.46 4.44
CA ASN A 11 0.07 20.50 4.80
C ASN A 11 -0.42 19.23 5.52
N GLN A 12 -1.25 18.42 4.85
CA GLN A 12 -1.65 17.11 5.33
C GLN A 12 -0.44 16.20 5.54
N HIS A 13 -0.59 15.19 6.41
CA HIS A 13 0.45 14.21 6.66
C HIS A 13 0.14 12.90 5.93
N VAL A 14 1.04 12.48 5.06
CA VAL A 14 0.95 11.22 4.33
C VAL A 14 2.18 10.39 4.66
N VAL A 15 2.01 9.14 5.01
CA VAL A 15 3.11 8.23 5.35
C VAL A 15 2.98 6.97 4.53
N ALA A 16 3.94 6.75 3.64
CA ALA A 16 4.09 5.47 2.97
C ALA A 16 4.65 4.43 3.96
N MET A 17 4.03 3.26 4.02
CA MET A 17 4.51 2.10 4.74
C MET A 17 4.81 1.02 3.72
N LEU A 18 6.10 0.81 3.42
CA LEU A 18 6.54 -0.15 2.42
C LEU A 18 6.91 -1.47 3.09
N ASP A 19 6.13 -2.50 2.79
CA ASP A 19 6.46 -3.87 3.14
C ASP A 19 7.53 -4.42 2.18
N ASN A 20 8.57 -5.03 2.75
CA ASN A 20 9.70 -5.65 2.07
C ASN A 20 9.88 -7.11 2.51
N GLY A 21 8.89 -7.71 3.19
CA GLY A 21 8.94 -9.10 3.62
C GLY A 21 8.71 -10.09 2.48
N ARG A 22 8.70 -11.38 2.84
CA ARG A 22 8.67 -12.53 1.92
C ARG A 22 7.62 -12.41 0.83
N ILE A 23 6.40 -11.99 1.17
CA ILE A 23 5.29 -11.94 0.22
C ILE A 23 5.57 -10.92 -0.91
N MET A 24 6.30 -9.85 -0.60
CA MET A 24 6.65 -8.79 -1.54
C MET A 24 7.82 -9.15 -2.46
N ALA A 25 8.55 -10.22 -2.17
CA ALA A 25 9.56 -10.79 -3.06
C ALA A 25 8.95 -11.62 -4.21
N GLY A 26 7.66 -11.99 -4.12
CA GLY A 26 6.95 -12.59 -5.24
C GLY A 26 6.89 -11.64 -6.45
N THR A 27 6.86 -12.18 -7.66
CA THR A 27 6.82 -11.36 -8.88
C THR A 27 5.40 -11.18 -9.40
N VAL A 28 5.20 -10.09 -10.16
CA VAL A 28 4.12 -9.94 -11.12
C VAL A 28 4.77 -9.76 -12.49
N GLY A 29 4.50 -10.68 -13.41
CA GLY A 29 5.37 -10.86 -14.56
C GLY A 29 6.81 -11.13 -14.12
N ALA A 30 7.76 -10.32 -14.59
CA ALA A 30 9.19 -10.47 -14.29
C ALA A 30 9.70 -9.56 -13.14
N THR A 31 8.82 -8.75 -12.54
CA THR A 31 9.22 -7.71 -11.58
C THR A 31 8.70 -8.05 -10.18
N PRO A 32 9.52 -7.96 -9.12
CA PRO A 32 9.06 -8.11 -7.75
C PRO A 32 7.95 -7.14 -7.38
N ARG A 33 6.98 -7.58 -6.58
CA ARG A 33 5.87 -6.73 -6.08
C ARG A 33 6.38 -5.49 -5.35
N VAL A 34 7.49 -5.62 -4.62
CA VAL A 34 8.11 -4.49 -3.91
C VAL A 34 8.57 -3.38 -4.86
N GLU A 35 9.03 -3.69 -6.07
CA GLU A 35 9.48 -2.68 -7.03
C GLU A 35 8.30 -1.87 -7.57
N HIS A 36 7.17 -2.52 -7.89
CA HIS A 36 5.93 -1.81 -8.24
C HIS A 36 5.44 -0.90 -7.10
N ALA A 37 5.57 -1.36 -5.85
CA ALA A 37 5.25 -0.56 -4.69
C ALA A 37 6.20 0.63 -4.52
N MET A 38 7.50 0.47 -4.76
CA MET A 38 8.49 1.56 -4.73
C MET A 38 8.15 2.66 -5.74
N ASP A 39 7.76 2.31 -6.98
CA ASP A 39 7.31 3.28 -7.99
C ASP A 39 6.10 4.07 -7.49
N ALA A 40 5.13 3.40 -6.86
CA ALA A 40 3.95 4.04 -6.31
C ALA A 40 4.28 4.94 -5.10
N VAL A 41 5.22 4.55 -4.24
CA VAL A 41 5.74 5.39 -3.14
C VAL A 41 6.40 6.65 -3.71
N LEU A 42 7.19 6.54 -4.78
CA LEU A 42 7.84 7.69 -5.43
C LEU A 42 6.82 8.62 -6.08
N GLY A 43 5.83 8.08 -6.80
CA GLY A 43 4.73 8.85 -7.40
C GLY A 43 3.93 9.61 -6.34
N LEU A 44 3.50 8.94 -5.27
CA LEU A 44 2.83 9.55 -4.14
C LEU A 44 3.68 10.66 -3.51
N THR A 45 4.97 10.39 -3.28
CA THR A 45 5.90 11.35 -2.68
C THR A 45 6.06 12.60 -3.55
N GLN A 46 6.19 12.43 -4.86
CA GLN A 46 6.34 13.52 -5.80
C GLN A 46 5.10 14.42 -5.81
N VAL A 47 3.90 13.83 -5.92
CA VAL A 47 2.65 14.59 -6.00
C VAL A 47 2.33 15.27 -4.67
N ALA A 48 2.37 14.54 -3.56
CA ALA A 48 2.05 15.10 -2.25
C ALA A 48 3.03 16.22 -1.85
N SER A 49 4.34 16.05 -2.11
CA SER A 49 5.33 17.11 -1.85
C SER A 49 5.10 18.34 -2.73
N ARG A 50 4.71 18.15 -4.01
CA ARG A 50 4.45 19.26 -4.95
C ARG A 50 3.27 20.13 -4.52
N ILE A 51 2.24 19.54 -3.90
CA ILE A 51 1.07 20.29 -3.40
C ILE A 51 1.24 20.78 -1.96
N GLY A 52 2.42 20.57 -1.36
CA GLY A 52 2.83 21.13 -0.07
C GLY A 52 2.61 20.21 1.14
N ASP A 53 2.15 18.98 0.94
CA ASP A 53 1.90 18.04 2.02
C ASP A 53 3.19 17.40 2.56
N ASN A 54 3.12 16.94 3.82
CA ASN A 54 4.25 16.32 4.52
C ASN A 54 4.25 14.82 4.25
N VAL A 55 5.22 14.36 3.45
CA VAL A 55 5.35 12.94 3.11
C VAL A 55 6.42 12.30 3.99
N GLY A 56 6.12 11.18 4.64
CA GLY A 56 7.06 10.32 5.34
C GLY A 56 7.11 8.90 4.76
N LEU A 57 8.11 8.13 5.18
CA LEU A 57 8.27 6.72 4.82
C LEU A 57 8.59 5.90 6.07
N LEU A 58 8.02 4.71 6.16
CA LEU A 58 8.50 3.64 7.01
C LEU A 58 8.64 2.38 6.16
N THR A 59 9.82 1.77 6.16
CA THR A 59 10.07 0.48 5.48
C THR A 59 10.18 -0.62 6.53
N PHE A 60 9.64 -1.80 6.24
CA PHE A 60 9.65 -2.90 7.20
C PHE A 60 9.58 -4.28 6.52
N ASP A 61 10.05 -5.29 7.24
CA ASP A 61 9.82 -6.71 6.99
C ASP A 61 9.48 -7.37 8.34
N SER A 62 10.21 -8.39 8.79
CA SER A 62 10.14 -8.91 10.17
C SER A 62 10.50 -7.86 11.24
N GLN A 63 11.13 -6.75 10.84
CA GLN A 63 11.37 -5.59 11.69
C GLN A 63 11.32 -4.28 10.89
N VAL A 64 11.31 -3.14 11.60
CA VAL A 64 11.44 -1.82 10.95
C VAL A 64 12.86 -1.64 10.41
N ARG A 65 12.97 -1.32 9.13
CA ARG A 65 14.26 -1.16 8.42
C ARG A 65 14.68 0.28 8.27
N GLY A 66 13.73 1.17 8.00
CA GLY A 66 14.03 2.57 7.75
C GLY A 66 12.85 3.47 8.08
N ILE A 67 13.15 4.69 8.52
CA ILE A 67 12.15 5.72 8.77
C ILE A 67 12.64 7.04 8.18
N VAL A 68 11.89 7.58 7.23
CA VAL A 68 12.06 8.95 6.75
C VAL A 68 10.98 9.83 7.39
N PRO A 69 11.35 10.83 8.20
CA PRO A 69 10.38 11.71 8.84
C PRO A 69 9.52 12.47 7.82
N ALA A 70 8.24 12.69 8.16
CA ALA A 70 7.32 13.41 7.29
C ALA A 70 7.71 14.89 7.16
N ARG A 71 8.03 15.34 5.94
CA ARG A 71 8.44 16.73 5.67
C ARG A 71 7.91 17.20 4.31
N SER A 72 7.44 18.43 4.26
CA SER A 72 7.21 19.18 3.02
C SER A 72 8.55 19.79 2.58
N SER A 73 9.25 19.14 1.65
CA SER A 73 10.59 19.54 1.17
C SER A 73 10.88 18.99 -0.22
N LYS A 74 11.49 19.80 -1.10
CA LYS A 74 11.94 19.34 -2.43
C LYS A 74 12.94 18.18 -2.37
N ALA A 75 13.74 18.11 -1.30
CA ALA A 75 14.70 17.02 -1.08
C ALA A 75 14.04 15.73 -0.57
N GLN A 76 12.74 15.74 -0.25
CA GLN A 76 12.05 14.58 0.33
C GLN A 76 12.01 13.39 -0.62
N PHE A 77 11.81 13.65 -1.92
CA PHE A 77 11.85 12.60 -2.94
C PHE A 77 13.18 11.83 -2.91
N GLY A 78 14.31 12.54 -2.91
CA GLY A 78 15.64 11.92 -2.85
C GLY A 78 15.85 11.10 -1.58
N ARG A 79 15.42 11.60 -0.41
CA ARG A 79 15.50 10.86 0.86
C ARG A 79 14.67 9.58 0.87
N VAL A 80 13.48 9.62 0.27
CA VAL A 80 12.60 8.45 0.15
C VAL A 80 13.21 7.42 -0.80
N ALA A 81 13.71 7.86 -1.96
CA ALA A 81 14.37 6.99 -2.93
C ALA A 81 15.63 6.33 -2.34
N GLU A 82 16.48 7.10 -1.66
CA GLU A 82 17.70 6.59 -1.01
C GLU A 82 17.36 5.55 0.07
N ALA A 83 16.34 5.80 0.89
CA ALA A 83 15.91 4.85 1.92
C ALA A 83 15.38 3.52 1.35
N MET A 84 14.76 3.55 0.17
CA MET A 84 14.28 2.33 -0.52
C MET A 84 15.40 1.60 -1.25
N TYR A 85 16.37 2.33 -1.81
CA TYR A 85 17.54 1.74 -2.47
C TYR A 85 18.42 0.90 -1.52
N LEU A 86 18.42 1.22 -0.22
CA LEU A 86 19.16 0.48 0.80
C LEU A 86 18.44 -0.77 1.31
N LEU A 87 17.28 -1.13 0.74
CA LEU A 87 16.56 -2.34 1.14
C LEU A 87 17.14 -3.57 0.45
N ASP A 88 17.55 -4.54 1.27
CA ASP A 88 17.83 -5.89 0.81
C ASP A 88 16.54 -6.72 0.78
N PRO A 89 16.34 -7.62 -0.21
CA PRO A 89 15.19 -8.52 -0.23
C PRO A 89 15.12 -9.38 1.05
N ALA A 90 14.00 -9.32 1.77
CA ALA A 90 13.79 -10.17 2.94
C ALA A 90 12.95 -11.41 2.60
N LEU A 91 13.38 -12.57 3.09
CA LEU A 91 12.66 -13.85 2.95
C LEU A 91 11.89 -14.23 4.22
N GLU A 92 11.63 -13.25 5.09
CA GLU A 92 10.95 -13.41 6.38
C GLU A 92 9.54 -12.81 6.35
N GLU A 93 8.67 -13.30 7.22
CA GLU A 93 7.29 -12.80 7.34
C GLU A 93 7.26 -11.38 7.92
N SER A 94 6.34 -10.56 7.40
CA SER A 94 6.25 -9.15 7.75
C SER A 94 5.62 -8.93 9.13
N ALA A 95 6.30 -8.16 10.00
CA ALA A 95 5.85 -7.84 11.34
C ALA A 95 4.95 -6.60 11.36
N TYR A 96 3.77 -6.65 10.72
CA TYR A 96 2.86 -5.50 10.59
C TYR A 96 2.52 -4.83 11.92
N ARG A 97 2.29 -5.61 12.99
CA ARG A 97 2.01 -5.05 14.32
C ARG A 97 3.15 -4.19 14.85
N ALA A 98 4.39 -4.64 14.72
CA ALA A 98 5.57 -3.89 15.15
C ALA A 98 5.79 -2.64 14.29
N ALA A 99 5.60 -2.76 12.97
CA ALA A 99 5.68 -1.65 12.03
C ALA A 99 4.62 -0.58 12.31
N PHE A 100 3.36 -0.97 12.53
CA PHE A 100 2.24 -0.05 12.74
C PHE A 100 2.35 0.65 14.09
N ASN A 101 2.78 -0.06 15.15
CA ASN A 101 3.07 0.55 16.44
C ASN A 101 4.22 1.57 16.33
N SER A 102 5.29 1.23 15.61
CA SER A 102 6.41 2.15 15.38
C SER A 102 5.98 3.38 14.57
N ALA A 103 5.14 3.17 13.55
CA ALA A 103 4.56 4.24 12.75
C ALA A 103 3.72 5.19 13.60
N ALA A 104 2.77 4.67 14.38
CA ALA A 104 1.91 5.47 15.25
C ALA A 104 2.71 6.26 16.31
N ALA A 105 3.77 5.65 16.88
CA ALA A 105 4.64 6.31 17.84
C ALA A 105 5.47 7.45 17.20
N ARG A 106 5.89 7.25 15.94
CA ARG A 106 6.78 8.17 15.22
C ARG A 106 6.06 9.30 14.51
N PHE A 107 4.87 9.04 13.97
CA PHE A 107 4.04 9.96 13.19
C PHE A 107 2.81 10.34 14.02
N ARG A 108 3.03 11.16 15.05
CA ARG A 108 2.01 11.49 16.07
C ARG A 108 0.83 12.34 15.58
N ARG A 109 0.90 12.89 14.38
CA ARG A 109 -0.20 13.67 13.80
C ARG A 109 -1.14 12.73 13.05
N ARG A 110 -2.43 13.07 13.04
CA ARG A 110 -3.38 12.41 12.15
C ARG A 110 -2.84 12.47 10.73
N SER A 111 -2.80 11.30 10.08
CA SER A 111 -2.11 11.07 8.83
C SER A 111 -2.93 10.11 7.98
N LEU A 112 -2.71 10.14 6.67
CA LEU A 112 -2.97 9.02 5.79
C LEU A 112 -1.77 8.07 5.85
N PHE A 113 -1.98 6.85 6.32
CA PHE A 113 -1.02 5.77 6.11
C PHE A 113 -1.36 5.02 4.84
N VAL A 114 -0.41 4.91 3.92
CA VAL A 114 -0.55 4.09 2.71
C VAL A 114 0.34 2.87 2.87
N VAL A 115 -0.26 1.71 3.12
CA VAL A 115 0.43 0.44 3.31
C VAL A 115 0.55 -0.27 1.97
N PHE A 116 1.78 -0.36 1.47
CA PHE A 116 2.10 -1.07 0.23
C PHE A 116 2.50 -2.49 0.58
N THR A 117 1.63 -3.45 0.26
CA THR A 117 1.81 -4.88 0.58
C THR A 117 0.96 -5.74 -0.37
N ASP A 118 1.06 -7.07 -0.28
CA ASP A 118 0.25 -8.01 -1.05
C ASP A 118 -1.06 -8.35 -0.32
N LEU A 119 -2.06 -8.85 -1.07
CA LEU A 119 -3.40 -9.20 -0.57
C LEU A 119 -3.62 -10.71 -0.45
N ALA A 120 -2.56 -11.50 -0.26
CA ALA A 120 -2.68 -12.91 0.07
C ALA A 120 -3.53 -13.10 1.34
N GLU A 121 -4.63 -13.85 1.22
CA GLU A 121 -5.67 -13.98 2.27
C GLU A 121 -5.11 -14.40 3.62
N THR A 122 -4.19 -15.36 3.66
CA THR A 122 -3.57 -15.82 4.92
C THR A 122 -2.73 -14.72 5.58
N VAL A 123 -1.91 -14.02 4.81
CA VAL A 123 -1.10 -12.89 5.33
C VAL A 123 -2.01 -11.80 5.86
N VAL A 124 -3.07 -11.48 5.12
CA VAL A 124 -4.00 -10.42 5.53
C VAL A 124 -4.72 -10.80 6.81
N ASP A 125 -5.25 -12.01 6.89
CA ASP A 125 -6.05 -12.48 8.01
C ASP A 125 -5.25 -12.63 9.30
N ASP A 126 -4.08 -13.25 9.20
CA ASP A 126 -3.29 -13.62 10.37
C ASP A 126 -2.47 -12.45 10.92
N SER A 127 -2.13 -11.47 10.07
CA SER A 127 -1.13 -10.47 10.44
C SER A 127 -1.51 -9.01 10.13
N LEU A 128 -1.92 -8.68 8.89
CA LEU A 128 -2.23 -7.31 8.50
C LEU A 128 -3.50 -6.80 9.18
N LEU A 129 -4.63 -7.51 9.01
CA LEU A 129 -5.94 -7.10 9.49
C LEU A 129 -5.97 -6.94 11.02
N PRO A 130 -5.40 -7.85 11.84
CA PRO A 130 -5.31 -7.65 13.29
C PRO A 130 -4.47 -6.42 13.69
N ALA A 131 -3.42 -6.10 12.92
CA ALA A 131 -2.59 -4.92 13.18
C ALA A 131 -3.29 -3.62 12.73
N LEU A 132 -4.03 -3.66 11.63
CA LEU A 132 -4.69 -2.52 10.98
C LEU A 132 -5.66 -1.78 11.90
N VAL A 133 -6.39 -2.53 12.74
CA VAL A 133 -7.40 -1.99 13.66
C VAL A 133 -6.84 -0.95 14.63
N SER A 134 -5.56 -1.03 15.01
CA SER A 134 -4.96 -0.01 15.89
C SER A 134 -4.74 1.31 15.14
N LEU A 135 -4.39 1.23 13.86
CA LEU A 135 -4.07 2.37 13.02
C LEU A 135 -5.34 3.09 12.53
N THR A 136 -6.37 2.35 12.15
CA THR A 136 -7.64 2.91 11.65
C THR A 136 -8.47 3.63 12.72
N ARG A 137 -8.17 3.43 14.01
CA ARG A 137 -8.82 4.16 15.12
C ARG A 137 -8.48 5.65 15.14
N THR A 138 -7.28 6.03 14.71
CA THR A 138 -6.77 7.41 14.83
C THR A 138 -6.27 7.99 13.51
N HIS A 139 -6.13 7.17 12.48
CA HIS A 139 -5.61 7.55 11.18
C HIS A 139 -6.49 7.03 10.06
N LEU A 140 -6.40 7.67 8.90
CA LEU A 140 -6.93 7.08 7.68
C LEU A 140 -5.90 6.08 7.15
N VAL A 141 -6.36 4.91 6.72
CA VAL A 141 -5.47 3.90 6.14
C VAL A 141 -5.92 3.57 4.73
N MET A 142 -4.96 3.55 3.82
CA MET A 142 -5.07 3.00 2.49
C MET A 142 -4.16 1.78 2.41
N VAL A 143 -4.65 0.66 1.87
CA VAL A 143 -3.83 -0.50 1.52
C VAL A 143 -3.71 -0.52 0.00
N ALA A 144 -2.49 -0.58 -0.51
CA ALA A 144 -2.20 -0.52 -1.94
C ALA A 144 -1.45 -1.79 -2.35
N ALA A 145 -1.97 -2.51 -3.34
CA ALA A 145 -1.41 -3.76 -3.80
C ALA A 145 -1.41 -3.85 -5.33
N VAL A 146 -0.41 -4.53 -5.88
CA VAL A 146 -0.35 -4.85 -7.30
C VAL A 146 -1.12 -6.14 -7.59
N ARG A 147 -2.00 -6.11 -8.59
CA ARG A 147 -2.75 -7.24 -9.12
C ARG A 147 -1.94 -7.95 -10.18
N ASP A 148 -1.91 -9.27 -10.11
CA ASP A 148 -1.32 -10.07 -11.18
C ASP A 148 -2.33 -10.24 -12.33
N PRO A 149 -2.06 -9.72 -13.55
CA PRO A 149 -2.94 -9.89 -14.69
C PRO A 149 -3.01 -11.36 -15.16
N ASP A 150 -1.93 -12.13 -15.01
CA ASP A 150 -1.87 -13.52 -15.48
C ASP A 150 -2.89 -14.39 -14.75
N VAL A 151 -3.16 -14.09 -13.47
CA VAL A 151 -4.18 -14.79 -12.68
C VAL A 151 -5.59 -14.55 -13.26
N ALA A 152 -5.87 -13.33 -13.75
CA ALA A 152 -7.14 -13.06 -14.40
C ALA A 152 -7.26 -13.79 -15.75
N ASP A 153 -6.17 -13.86 -16.50
CA ASP A 153 -6.13 -14.53 -17.80
C ASP A 153 -6.31 -16.05 -17.63
N TRP A 154 -5.64 -16.68 -16.65
CA TRP A 154 -5.82 -18.10 -16.33
C TRP A 154 -7.23 -18.43 -15.85
N ALA A 155 -7.86 -17.54 -15.08
CA ALA A 155 -9.24 -17.73 -14.63
C ALA A 155 -10.26 -17.62 -15.80
N ALA A 156 -9.93 -16.87 -16.85
CA ALA A 156 -10.77 -16.68 -18.02
C ALA A 156 -10.57 -17.73 -19.13
N GLU A 157 -9.49 -18.52 -19.04
CA GLU A 157 -9.13 -19.55 -20.02
C GLU A 157 -10.23 -20.62 -20.15
N ARG A 158 -10.66 -20.89 -21.39
CA ARG A 158 -11.74 -21.86 -21.69
C ARG A 158 -11.24 -23.09 -22.43
N ASP A 159 -10.18 -22.94 -23.21
CA ASP A 159 -9.59 -24.02 -23.99
C ASP A 159 -8.45 -24.65 -23.18
N HIS A 160 -8.69 -25.87 -22.70
CA HIS A 160 -7.74 -26.59 -21.85
C HIS A 160 -7.17 -27.78 -22.62
N ALA A 161 -5.87 -27.75 -22.91
CA ALA A 161 -5.20 -28.80 -23.65
C ALA A 161 -4.73 -29.94 -22.73
N ALA A 162 -4.41 -29.61 -21.48
CA ALA A 162 -3.94 -30.55 -20.47
C ALA A 162 -4.71 -30.41 -19.14
N THR A 163 -4.72 -31.47 -18.33
CA THR A 163 -5.32 -31.44 -16.98
C THR A 163 -4.68 -30.38 -16.07
N SER A 164 -3.39 -30.09 -16.26
CA SER A 164 -2.68 -29.01 -15.56
C SER A 164 -3.36 -27.64 -15.75
N ASP A 165 -3.90 -27.40 -16.95
CA ASP A 165 -4.48 -26.12 -17.32
C ASP A 165 -5.80 -25.94 -16.57
N ILE A 166 -6.59 -27.02 -16.43
CA ILE A 166 -7.82 -27.04 -15.65
C ILE A 166 -7.52 -26.74 -14.17
N TYR A 167 -6.48 -27.36 -13.59
CA TYR A 167 -6.08 -27.10 -12.22
C TYR A 167 -5.62 -25.65 -12.01
N ARG A 168 -4.84 -25.10 -12.96
CA ARG A 168 -4.39 -23.71 -12.91
C ARG A 168 -5.57 -22.74 -13.00
N SER A 169 -6.50 -22.95 -13.94
CA SER A 169 -7.69 -22.11 -14.09
C SER A 169 -8.55 -22.14 -12.83
N ALA A 170 -8.83 -23.32 -12.27
CA ALA A 170 -9.59 -23.45 -11.02
C ALA A 170 -8.89 -22.77 -9.83
N ALA A 171 -7.56 -22.92 -9.71
CA ALA A 171 -6.79 -22.23 -8.68
C ALA A 171 -6.80 -20.70 -8.86
N ALA A 172 -6.75 -20.22 -10.10
CA ALA A 172 -6.82 -18.80 -10.42
C ALA A 172 -8.19 -18.20 -10.06
N VAL A 173 -9.30 -18.89 -10.36
CA VAL A 173 -10.64 -18.50 -9.91
C VAL A 173 -10.69 -18.38 -8.39
N GLY A 174 -10.21 -19.40 -7.66
CA GLY A 174 -10.17 -19.38 -6.20
C GLY A 174 -9.30 -18.24 -5.64
N ALA A 175 -8.17 -17.92 -6.30
CA ALA A 175 -7.31 -16.81 -5.91
C ALA A 175 -8.00 -15.45 -6.10
N LEU A 176 -8.76 -15.25 -7.18
CA LEU A 176 -9.53 -14.03 -7.40
C LEU A 176 -10.63 -13.85 -6.34
N GLU A 177 -11.40 -14.91 -6.05
CA GLU A 177 -12.44 -14.88 -5.02
C GLU A 177 -11.86 -14.58 -3.63
N SER A 178 -10.74 -15.24 -3.29
CA SER A 178 -10.00 -15.02 -2.05
C SER A 178 -9.52 -13.56 -1.92
N ARG A 179 -9.05 -12.98 -3.02
CA ARG A 179 -8.61 -11.57 -3.07
C ARG A 179 -9.76 -10.60 -2.90
N GLU A 180 -10.91 -10.86 -3.53
CA GLU A 180 -12.12 -10.05 -3.34
C GLU A 180 -12.62 -10.09 -1.88
N ARG A 181 -12.64 -11.27 -1.25
CA ARG A 181 -12.96 -11.40 0.19
C ARG A 181 -12.00 -10.59 1.06
N THR A 182 -10.72 -10.64 0.74
CA THR A 182 -9.66 -9.91 1.46
C THR A 182 -9.88 -8.39 1.36
N ILE A 183 -10.15 -7.88 0.15
CA ILE A 183 -10.48 -6.47 -0.09
C ILE A 183 -11.72 -6.05 0.73
N ALA A 184 -12.79 -6.86 0.69
CA ALA A 184 -14.02 -6.57 1.43
C ALA A 184 -13.79 -6.49 2.95
N ARG A 185 -12.96 -7.38 3.50
CA ARG A 185 -12.63 -7.40 4.93
C ARG A 185 -11.77 -6.22 5.36
N LEU A 186 -10.78 -5.84 4.57
CA LEU A 186 -9.99 -4.63 4.80
C LEU A 186 -10.89 -3.38 4.77
N GLY A 187 -11.81 -3.33 3.81
CA GLY A 187 -12.84 -2.29 3.73
C GLY A 187 -13.72 -2.22 4.98
N ALA A 188 -14.22 -3.36 5.44
CA ALA A 188 -15.02 -3.46 6.67
C ALA A 188 -14.24 -3.04 7.93
N ALA A 189 -12.91 -3.19 7.94
CA ALA A 189 -12.03 -2.70 9.00
C ALA A 189 -11.65 -1.20 8.89
N GLY A 190 -12.18 -0.50 7.89
CA GLY A 190 -12.04 0.94 7.72
C GLY A 190 -10.90 1.39 6.81
N ALA A 191 -10.21 0.46 6.13
CA ALA A 191 -9.23 0.82 5.12
C ALA A 191 -9.88 1.11 3.77
N VAL A 192 -9.27 2.02 3.00
CA VAL A 192 -9.49 2.12 1.56
C VAL A 192 -8.51 1.18 0.88
N VAL A 193 -8.93 0.40 -0.10
CA VAL A 193 -8.04 -0.53 -0.81
C VAL A 193 -7.88 -0.08 -2.26
N VAL A 194 -6.63 0.07 -2.68
CA VAL A 194 -6.24 0.26 -4.08
C VAL A 194 -5.63 -1.04 -4.56
N ASP A 195 -6.24 -1.60 -5.60
CA ASP A 195 -5.84 -2.84 -6.21
C ASP A 195 -5.68 -2.65 -7.72
N ALA A 196 -4.44 -2.51 -8.18
CA ALA A 196 -4.14 -1.99 -9.52
C ALA A 196 -3.16 -2.90 -10.27
N ARG A 197 -3.19 -2.88 -11.60
CA ARG A 197 -2.23 -3.65 -12.42
C ARG A 197 -0.82 -3.05 -12.35
N PRO A 198 0.22 -3.78 -12.76
CA PRO A 198 1.55 -3.22 -12.95
C PRO A 198 1.51 -1.97 -13.83
N GLY A 199 2.24 -0.92 -13.43
CA GLY A 199 2.27 0.37 -14.13
C GLY A 199 1.11 1.32 -13.79
N GLU A 200 0.01 0.82 -13.21
CA GLU A 200 -1.15 1.64 -12.82
C GLU A 200 -1.14 2.01 -11.33
N LEU A 201 -0.51 1.18 -10.49
CA LEU A 201 -0.52 1.35 -9.02
C LEU A 201 -0.14 2.76 -8.53
N ALA A 202 0.89 3.37 -9.13
CA ALA A 202 1.32 4.72 -8.76
C ALA A 202 0.24 5.77 -9.04
N VAL A 203 -0.44 5.65 -10.18
CA VAL A 203 -1.50 6.57 -10.60
C VAL A 203 -2.71 6.40 -9.68
N ASP A 204 -3.17 5.16 -9.49
CA ASP A 204 -4.38 4.87 -8.72
C ASP A 204 -4.23 5.25 -7.24
N VAL A 205 -3.05 5.04 -6.65
CA VAL A 205 -2.74 5.48 -5.29
C VAL A 205 -2.78 7.00 -5.18
N VAL A 206 -2.19 7.71 -6.15
CA VAL A 206 -2.20 9.17 -6.20
C VAL A 206 -3.62 9.70 -6.34
N ASP A 207 -4.40 9.15 -7.26
CA ASP A 207 -5.78 9.56 -7.51
C ASP A 207 -6.65 9.34 -6.28
N GLN A 208 -6.53 8.17 -5.66
CA GLN A 208 -7.26 7.88 -4.42
C GLN A 208 -6.84 8.82 -3.28
N TYR A 209 -5.55 9.15 -3.16
CA TYR A 209 -5.06 10.14 -2.20
C TYR A 209 -5.66 11.53 -2.44
N LEU A 210 -5.65 12.00 -3.69
CA LEU A 210 -6.20 13.31 -4.06
C LEU A 210 -7.71 13.36 -3.83
N GLU A 211 -8.43 12.28 -4.09
CA GLU A 211 -9.86 12.17 -3.81
C GLU A 211 -10.14 12.25 -2.30
N LEU A 212 -9.38 11.53 -1.47
CA LEU A 212 -9.50 11.58 -0.01
C LEU A 212 -9.23 12.99 0.53
N LYS A 213 -8.23 13.68 -0.04
CA LYS A 213 -7.93 15.07 0.28
C LYS A 213 -9.07 16.01 -0.11
N ALA A 214 -9.60 15.88 -1.33
CA ALA A 214 -10.69 16.72 -1.83
C ALA A 214 -11.98 16.56 -1.02
N LYS A 215 -12.24 15.35 -0.49
CA LYS A 215 -13.39 15.06 0.39
C LYS A 215 -13.20 15.54 1.83
N GLY A 216 -12.07 16.15 2.18
CA GLY A 216 -11.77 16.60 3.55
C GLY A 216 -11.66 15.46 4.57
N ARG A 217 -11.33 14.25 4.12
CA ARG A 217 -11.16 13.08 5.01
C ARG A 217 -9.77 13.03 5.66
N LEU A 218 -8.82 13.76 5.09
CA LEU A 218 -7.46 13.96 5.58
C LEU A 218 -7.41 15.08 6.61
#